data_AF-A0A0R3QKL4-F1
#
_entry.id   AF-A0A0R3QKL4-F1
#
_cell.length_a   1.000
_cell.length_b   1.000
_cell.length_c   1.000
_cell.angle_alpha   90.00
_cell.angle_beta   90.00
_cell.angle_gamma   90.00
#
_symmetry.space_group_name_H-M   'P 1'
#
loop_
_entity.id
_entity.type
_entity.pdbx_description
1 polymer ?
#
loop_
_entity_poly.entity_id
_entity_poly.type
_entity_poly.pdbx_seq_one_letter_code
_entity_poly.pdbx_strand_id
1 'polypeptide(L)'
;MRQRSTRKGATKPAPSSVCYCDGKREVGTLELYCAVCRKWFHGRCLKDLTDFYGLPFMVCYVFNCADCSPTKKETWTPKQANFAHMCVTVLANLTHNARTKRASTGNESDDNDQELIFLNLENEIIPYFNAQWENLTSMSRRVKNTWHQTLQKSLAKETELFESSDDGQVFALRERDLSSVGPGHEALKQIGRSKPVVSSSTRDLYKENFDRSDDLGDGPKTRGSSKRRYLDPPNTFKKAKL
;
A
#
# COMPACT_ATOMS: atom_id res chain seq x y z
N MET A 1 -61.06 -18.99 18.16
CA MET A 1 -59.59 -19.11 18.12
C MET A 1 -59.13 -19.20 16.67
N ARG A 2 -58.50 -18.15 16.13
CA ARG A 2 -57.87 -18.17 14.79
C ARG A 2 -56.36 -18.13 14.99
N GLN A 3 -55.66 -19.23 14.70
CA GLN A 3 -54.19 -19.27 14.72
C GLN A 3 -53.64 -18.62 13.44
N ARG A 4 -52.85 -17.56 13.63
CA ARG A 4 -52.17 -16.80 12.58
C ARG A 4 -50.81 -17.45 12.35
N SER A 5 -50.68 -18.21 11.26
CA SER A 5 -49.41 -18.81 10.84
C SER A 5 -48.43 -17.73 10.37
N THR A 6 -47.35 -17.52 11.12
CA THR A 6 -46.27 -16.61 10.75
C THR A 6 -45.34 -17.29 9.74
N ARG A 7 -45.45 -16.92 8.46
CA ARG A 7 -44.43 -17.24 7.44
C ARG A 7 -43.15 -16.49 7.81
N LYS A 8 -42.15 -17.21 8.32
CA LYS A 8 -40.76 -16.73 8.38
C LYS A 8 -40.31 -16.47 6.94
N GLY A 9 -40.07 -15.20 6.61
CA GLY A 9 -39.43 -14.82 5.36
C GLY A 9 -38.05 -15.43 5.30
N ALA A 10 -37.80 -16.28 4.30
CA ALA A 10 -36.46 -16.76 3.99
C ALA A 10 -35.61 -15.54 3.64
N THR A 11 -34.59 -15.27 4.45
CA THR A 11 -33.50 -14.36 4.09
C THR A 11 -32.90 -14.88 2.79
N LYS A 12 -33.04 -14.11 1.70
CA LYS A 12 -32.33 -14.40 0.44
C LYS A 12 -30.83 -14.53 0.79
N PRO A 13 -30.15 -15.62 0.41
CA PRO A 13 -28.71 -15.69 0.56
C PRO A 13 -28.11 -14.50 -0.20
N ALA A 14 -27.17 -13.80 0.44
CA ALA A 14 -26.43 -12.74 -0.22
C ALA A 14 -25.85 -13.32 -1.52
N PRO A 15 -25.97 -12.62 -2.67
CA PRO A 15 -25.48 -13.15 -3.93
C PRO A 15 -23.99 -13.42 -3.80
N SER A 16 -23.61 -14.70 -3.85
CA SER A 16 -22.23 -15.17 -3.78
C SER A 16 -21.44 -14.89 -5.06
N SER A 17 -22.08 -14.27 -6.04
CA SER A 17 -21.52 -14.01 -7.35
C SER A 17 -20.72 -12.70 -7.36
N VAL A 18 -19.47 -12.80 -7.81
CA VAL A 18 -18.54 -11.67 -7.74
C VAL A 18 -18.42 -10.93 -9.08
N CYS A 19 -18.49 -11.63 -10.21
CA CYS A 19 -18.20 -11.07 -11.53
C CYS A 19 -19.44 -11.09 -12.45
N TYR A 20 -19.35 -10.50 -13.65
CA TYR A 20 -20.39 -10.57 -14.70
C TYR A 20 -20.75 -12.00 -15.11
N CYS A 21 -19.82 -12.95 -14.96
CA CYS A 21 -20.04 -14.35 -15.29
C CYS A 21 -20.76 -15.12 -14.17
N ASP A 22 -21.14 -14.44 -13.10
CA ASP A 22 -21.67 -14.98 -11.85
C ASP A 22 -20.79 -16.06 -11.18
N GLY A 23 -19.52 -16.15 -11.58
CA GLY A 23 -18.55 -17.08 -11.02
C GLY A 23 -18.10 -16.74 -9.60
N LYS A 24 -17.24 -17.60 -9.05
CA LYS A 24 -16.56 -17.41 -7.77
C LYS A 24 -15.27 -16.61 -7.96
N ARG A 25 -14.67 -16.14 -6.86
CA ARG A 25 -13.32 -15.57 -6.86
C ARG A 25 -12.31 -16.56 -7.42
N GLU A 26 -11.36 -16.06 -8.19
CA GLU A 26 -10.21 -16.79 -8.70
C GLU A 26 -8.95 -16.16 -8.08
N VAL A 27 -8.79 -16.34 -6.77
CA VAL A 27 -7.69 -15.74 -5.99
C VAL A 27 -6.34 -16.14 -6.61
N GLY A 28 -5.42 -15.18 -6.71
CA GLY A 28 -4.12 -15.37 -7.38
C GLY A 28 -4.15 -15.16 -8.89
N THR A 29 -5.33 -14.97 -9.49
CA THR A 29 -5.45 -14.47 -10.86
C THR A 29 -5.67 -12.96 -10.87
N LEU A 30 -5.62 -12.35 -12.06
CA LEU A 30 -5.94 -10.94 -12.20
C LEU A 30 -7.44 -10.73 -11.92
N GLU A 31 -7.74 -10.01 -10.85
CA GLU A 31 -9.10 -9.60 -10.47
C GLU A 31 -9.13 -8.11 -10.10
N LEU A 32 -10.20 -7.40 -10.47
CA LEU A 32 -10.41 -5.99 -10.14
C LEU A 32 -11.62 -5.80 -9.22
N TYR A 33 -11.45 -5.00 -8.18
CA TYR A 33 -12.49 -4.66 -7.22
C TYR A 33 -13.19 -3.36 -7.61
N CYS A 34 -14.50 -3.43 -7.84
CA CYS A 34 -15.28 -2.25 -8.21
C CYS A 34 -15.51 -1.33 -6.99
N ALA A 35 -15.14 -0.05 -7.14
CA ALA A 35 -15.28 0.94 -6.08
C ALA A 35 -16.74 1.24 -5.68
N VAL A 36 -17.68 1.00 -6.61
CA VAL A 36 -19.11 1.32 -6.43
C VAL A 36 -19.87 0.11 -5.88
N CYS A 37 -20.00 -0.97 -6.65
CA CYS A 37 -20.79 -2.13 -6.23
C CYS A 37 -20.06 -3.07 -5.26
N ARG A 38 -18.76 -2.83 -4.99
CA ARG A 38 -17.94 -3.61 -4.05
C ARG A 38 -17.82 -5.09 -4.41
N LYS A 39 -17.93 -5.42 -5.69
CA LYS A 39 -17.74 -6.78 -6.23
C LYS A 39 -16.40 -6.93 -6.95
N TRP A 40 -15.96 -8.17 -7.13
CA TRP A 40 -14.70 -8.55 -7.79
C TRP A 40 -14.92 -9.08 -9.20
N PHE A 41 -14.18 -8.57 -10.17
CA PHE A 41 -14.33 -8.92 -11.58
C PHE A 41 -13.06 -9.59 -12.09
N HIS A 42 -13.19 -10.76 -12.70
CA HIS A 42 -12.06 -11.44 -13.32
C HIS A 42 -11.52 -10.64 -14.50
N GLY A 43 -10.20 -10.60 -14.67
CA GLY A 43 -9.55 -9.95 -15.81
C GLY A 43 -10.06 -10.50 -17.15
N ARG A 44 -10.25 -11.83 -17.25
CA ARG A 44 -10.80 -12.51 -18.44
C ARG A 44 -12.25 -12.14 -18.77
N CYS A 45 -12.97 -11.51 -17.84
CA CYS A 45 -14.36 -11.10 -18.02
C CYS A 45 -14.50 -9.60 -18.32
N LEU A 46 -13.40 -8.85 -18.34
CA LEU A 46 -13.38 -7.44 -18.73
C LEU A 46 -13.51 -7.32 -20.25
N LYS A 47 -14.41 -6.46 -20.70
CA LYS A 47 -14.74 -6.31 -22.14
C LYS A 47 -14.18 -5.04 -22.75
N ASP A 48 -14.07 -3.96 -21.98
CA ASP A 48 -13.53 -2.67 -22.47
C ASP A 48 -12.05 -2.50 -22.13
N LEU A 49 -11.50 -3.39 -21.29
CA LEU A 49 -10.11 -3.38 -20.82
C LEU A 49 -9.34 -4.62 -21.31
N THR A 50 -9.46 -4.98 -22.59
CA THR A 50 -8.89 -6.22 -23.15
C THR A 50 -7.36 -6.26 -23.15
N ASP A 51 -6.71 -5.12 -23.30
CA ASP A 51 -5.24 -4.99 -23.29
C ASP A 51 -4.70 -4.64 -21.89
N PHE A 52 -5.52 -4.85 -20.85
CA PHE A 52 -5.13 -4.52 -19.49
C PHE A 52 -4.01 -5.45 -19.01
N TYR A 53 -2.87 -4.83 -18.68
CA TYR A 53 -1.74 -5.48 -18.06
C TYR A 53 -1.68 -5.09 -16.57
N GLY A 54 -1.60 -6.08 -15.69
CA GLY A 54 -1.57 -5.85 -14.26
C GLY A 54 -1.29 -7.13 -13.48
N LEU A 55 -1.11 -6.98 -12.18
CA LEU A 55 -0.85 -8.10 -11.28
C LEU A 55 -2.12 -8.52 -10.52
N PRO A 56 -2.21 -9.78 -10.08
CA PRO A 56 -3.05 -10.15 -8.95
C PRO A 56 -2.74 -9.27 -7.73
N PHE A 57 -3.72 -9.11 -6.84
CA PHE A 57 -3.56 -8.41 -5.55
C PHE A 57 -3.13 -6.94 -5.62
N MET A 58 -3.31 -6.26 -6.76
CA MET A 58 -3.07 -4.82 -6.83
C MET A 58 -4.00 -4.05 -5.87
N VAL A 59 -3.48 -3.01 -5.25
CA VAL A 59 -4.22 -2.23 -4.24
C VAL A 59 -4.36 -0.74 -4.56
N CYS A 60 -3.61 -0.23 -5.54
CA CYS A 60 -3.58 1.19 -5.90
C CYS A 60 -4.27 1.47 -7.23
N TYR A 61 -5.59 1.32 -7.28
CA TYR A 61 -6.38 1.73 -8.45
C TYR A 61 -7.80 2.15 -8.06
N VAL A 62 -8.54 2.65 -9.05
CA VAL A 62 -9.99 2.77 -9.03
C VAL A 62 -10.51 2.03 -10.25
N PHE A 63 -11.45 1.12 -10.02
CA PHE A 63 -12.14 0.39 -11.08
C PHE A 63 -13.65 0.57 -10.93
N ASN A 64 -14.32 0.84 -12.04
CA ASN A 64 -15.78 0.80 -12.14
C ASN A 64 -16.15 -0.22 -13.22
N CYS A 65 -17.00 -1.18 -12.84
CA CYS A 65 -17.60 -2.09 -13.80
C CYS A 65 -18.56 -1.32 -14.74
N ALA A 66 -18.91 -1.92 -15.88
CA ALA A 66 -19.79 -1.34 -16.87
C ALA A 66 -21.15 -0.91 -16.26
N ASP A 67 -21.71 -1.70 -15.35
CA ASP A 67 -23.00 -1.39 -14.73
C ASP A 67 -22.96 -0.14 -13.85
N CYS A 68 -21.83 0.06 -13.15
CA CYS A 68 -21.63 1.18 -12.23
C CYS A 68 -21.06 2.43 -12.92
N SER A 69 -20.48 2.28 -14.11
CA SER A 69 -19.91 3.38 -14.86
C SER A 69 -21.02 4.22 -15.53
N PRO A 70 -20.94 5.57 -15.47
CA PRO A 70 -21.90 6.45 -16.16
C PRO A 70 -21.95 6.24 -17.67
N THR A 71 -20.84 5.82 -18.27
CA THR A 71 -20.71 5.61 -19.73
C THR A 71 -21.08 4.21 -20.18
N LYS A 72 -21.48 3.32 -19.25
CA LYS A 72 -21.71 1.89 -19.50
C LYS A 72 -20.51 1.14 -20.07
N LYS A 73 -19.31 1.69 -19.87
CA LYS A 73 -18.02 1.06 -20.19
C LYS A 73 -17.18 0.95 -18.94
N GLU A 74 -16.39 -0.10 -18.84
CA GLU A 74 -15.44 -0.28 -17.75
C GLU A 74 -14.44 0.87 -17.72
N THR A 75 -14.11 1.35 -16.52
CA THR A 75 -13.09 2.38 -16.34
C THR A 75 -12.09 1.90 -15.32
N TRP A 76 -10.81 2.02 -15.65
CA TRP A 76 -9.72 1.78 -14.73
C TRP A 76 -8.81 3.00 -14.66
N THR A 77 -8.36 3.33 -13.46
CA THR A 77 -7.44 4.44 -13.24
C THR A 77 -6.42 4.04 -12.18
N PRO A 78 -5.11 4.09 -12.49
CA PRO A 78 -4.08 3.81 -11.51
C PRO A 78 -4.05 4.93 -10.46
N LYS A 79 -3.83 4.56 -9.21
CA LYS A 79 -3.48 5.51 -8.15
C LYS A 79 -1.97 5.47 -7.93
N GLN A 80 -1.41 6.58 -7.49
CA GLN A 80 -0.01 6.64 -7.10
C GLN A 80 0.25 5.68 -5.93
N ALA A 81 1.10 4.68 -6.17
CA ALA A 81 1.54 3.73 -5.17
C ALA A 81 2.85 4.21 -4.53
N ASN A 82 2.96 4.08 -3.21
CA ASN A 82 4.25 4.18 -2.53
C ASN A 82 4.83 2.77 -2.29
N PHE A 83 6.05 2.67 -1.76
CA PHE A 83 6.69 1.38 -1.50
C PHE A 83 5.86 0.44 -0.62
N ALA A 84 5.15 0.92 0.40
CA ALA A 84 4.30 0.07 1.24
C ALA A 84 3.17 -0.59 0.43
N HIS A 85 2.49 0.16 -0.44
CA HIS A 85 1.45 -0.40 -1.30
C HIS A 85 2.01 -1.44 -2.28
N MET A 86 3.19 -1.16 -2.86
CA MET A 86 3.87 -2.10 -3.74
C MET A 86 4.26 -3.37 -2.97
N CYS A 87 4.80 -3.24 -1.74
CA CYS A 87 5.13 -4.38 -0.88
C CYS A 87 3.93 -5.27 -0.60
N VAL A 88 2.74 -4.71 -0.35
CA VAL A 88 1.52 -5.51 -0.16
C VAL A 88 1.22 -6.34 -1.41
N THR A 89 1.28 -5.73 -2.60
CA THR A 89 1.04 -6.43 -3.86
C THR A 89 2.08 -7.54 -4.07
N VAL A 90 3.37 -7.24 -3.85
CA VAL A 90 4.47 -8.19 -4.04
C VAL A 90 4.40 -9.36 -3.05
N LEU A 91 4.25 -9.08 -1.75
CA LEU A 91 4.19 -10.13 -0.74
C LEU A 91 2.93 -10.99 -0.92
N ALA A 92 1.77 -10.41 -1.24
CA ALA A 92 0.56 -11.20 -1.52
C ALA A 92 0.77 -12.18 -2.69
N ASN A 93 1.40 -11.74 -3.79
CA ASN A 93 1.72 -12.61 -4.92
C ASN A 93 2.73 -13.71 -4.54
N LEU A 94 3.81 -13.36 -3.85
CA LEU A 94 4.84 -14.33 -3.44
C LEU A 94 4.27 -15.35 -2.44
N THR A 95 3.47 -14.91 -1.47
CA THR A 95 2.75 -15.78 -0.52
C THR A 95 1.82 -16.74 -1.26
N HIS A 96 0.99 -16.24 -2.18
CA HIS A 96 0.11 -17.09 -2.99
C HIS A 96 0.90 -18.14 -3.79
N ASN A 97 1.99 -17.73 -4.43
CA ASN A 97 2.85 -18.63 -5.21
C ASN A 97 3.51 -19.70 -4.33
N ALA A 98 3.96 -19.33 -3.14
CA ALA A 98 4.54 -20.28 -2.18
C ALA A 98 3.49 -21.31 -1.71
N ARG A 99 2.27 -20.86 -1.38
CA ARG A 99 1.16 -21.75 -1.00
C ARG A 99 0.80 -22.71 -2.13
N THR A 100 0.64 -22.19 -3.36
CA THR A 100 0.34 -23.02 -4.55
C THR A 100 1.42 -24.08 -4.81
N LYS A 101 2.70 -23.72 -4.64
CA LYS A 101 3.81 -24.67 -4.76
C LYS A 101 3.74 -25.76 -3.69
N ARG A 102 3.50 -25.39 -2.42
CA ARG A 102 3.35 -26.36 -1.31
C ARG A 102 2.20 -27.33 -1.58
N ALA A 103 1.05 -26.82 -2.02
CA ALA A 103 -0.12 -27.62 -2.39
C ALA A 103 0.20 -28.65 -3.48
N SER A 104 0.93 -28.24 -4.51
CA SER A 104 1.34 -29.14 -5.60
C SER A 104 2.33 -30.23 -5.17
N THR A 105 3.05 -30.05 -4.06
CA THR A 105 4.04 -31.01 -3.54
C THR A 105 3.46 -32.02 -2.52
N GLY A 106 2.17 -31.95 -2.22
CA GLY A 106 1.45 -33.01 -1.47
C GLY A 106 1.62 -33.00 0.05
N ASN A 107 2.21 -31.97 0.65
CA ASN A 107 2.39 -31.83 2.10
C ASN A 107 1.25 -31.04 2.78
N GLU A 108 -0.02 -31.34 2.47
CA GLU A 108 -1.15 -30.57 2.99
C GLU A 108 -1.85 -31.23 4.17
N SER A 109 -1.85 -30.51 5.30
CA SER A 109 -2.99 -30.43 6.20
C SER A 109 -3.68 -29.08 5.95
N ASP A 110 -5.02 -29.05 5.88
CA ASP A 110 -5.85 -27.84 5.66
C ASP A 110 -5.54 -26.65 6.59
N ASP A 111 -4.86 -26.89 7.71
CA ASP A 111 -4.49 -25.88 8.72
C ASP A 111 -3.31 -24.97 8.28
N ASN A 112 -2.56 -25.36 7.23
CA ASN A 112 -1.34 -24.66 6.81
C ASN A 112 -1.59 -23.34 6.05
N ASP A 113 -2.81 -23.12 5.58
CA ASP A 113 -3.18 -21.91 4.80
C ASP A 113 -3.23 -20.63 5.65
N GLN A 114 -3.16 -20.76 6.98
CA GLN A 114 -3.10 -19.62 7.89
C GLN A 114 -1.69 -19.25 8.35
N GLU A 115 -0.68 -20.04 7.97
CA GLU A 115 0.71 -19.72 8.29
C GLU A 115 1.19 -18.49 7.51
N LEU A 116 1.97 -17.64 8.19
CA LEU A 116 2.68 -16.55 7.55
C LEU A 116 3.83 -17.11 6.71
N ILE A 117 3.91 -16.67 5.45
CA ILE A 117 5.02 -17.03 4.57
C ILE A 117 6.07 -15.92 4.66
N PHE A 118 7.17 -16.24 5.32
CA PHE A 118 8.33 -15.38 5.46
C PHE A 118 9.22 -15.47 4.20
N LEU A 119 9.50 -14.31 3.59
CA LEU A 119 10.20 -14.17 2.31
C LEU A 119 11.44 -13.30 2.49
N ASN A 120 12.57 -13.74 1.92
CA ASN A 120 13.83 -13.02 2.03
C ASN A 120 13.85 -11.78 1.13
N LEU A 121 14.30 -10.65 1.69
CA LEU A 121 14.33 -9.36 1.00
C LEU A 121 15.17 -9.39 -0.28
N GLU A 122 16.41 -9.88 -0.20
CA GLU A 122 17.39 -9.84 -1.30
C GLU A 122 17.13 -10.94 -2.34
N ASN A 123 16.69 -12.12 -1.89
CA ASN A 123 16.58 -13.30 -2.75
C ASN A 123 15.20 -13.48 -3.39
N GLU A 124 14.14 -12.90 -2.79
CA GLU A 124 12.77 -13.13 -3.25
C GLU A 124 12.03 -11.82 -3.55
N ILE A 125 12.01 -10.89 -2.59
CA ILE A 125 11.23 -9.65 -2.71
C ILE A 125 11.82 -8.72 -3.79
N ILE A 126 13.12 -8.40 -3.69
CA ILE A 126 13.80 -7.51 -4.65
C ILE A 126 13.78 -8.06 -6.08
N PRO A 127 14.10 -9.35 -6.33
CA PRO A 127 13.99 -9.93 -7.68
C PRO A 127 12.57 -9.85 -8.25
N TYR A 128 11.53 -10.08 -7.43
CA TYR A 128 10.15 -9.93 -7.88
C TYR A 128 9.82 -8.47 -8.25
N PHE A 129 10.25 -7.50 -7.44
CA PHE A 129 10.11 -6.08 -7.77
C PHE A 129 10.77 -5.72 -9.10
N ASN A 130 11.99 -6.23 -9.34
CA ASN A 130 12.71 -5.96 -10.58
C ASN A 130 11.97 -6.52 -11.81
N ALA A 131 11.46 -7.74 -11.69
CA ALA A 131 10.72 -8.41 -12.76
C ALA A 131 9.38 -7.71 -13.05
N GLN A 132 8.72 -7.15 -12.04
CA GLN A 132 7.36 -6.63 -12.13
C GLN A 132 7.24 -5.10 -12.01
N TRP A 133 8.35 -4.36 -12.08
CA TRP A 133 8.39 -2.92 -11.82
C TRP A 133 7.34 -2.13 -12.61
N GLU A 134 7.24 -2.37 -13.92
CA GLU A 134 6.31 -1.63 -14.80
C GLU A 134 4.83 -1.95 -14.49
N ASN A 135 4.56 -3.10 -13.85
CA ASN A 135 3.22 -3.47 -13.39
C ASN A 135 2.90 -2.93 -12.00
N LEU A 136 3.92 -2.59 -11.20
CA LEU A 136 3.77 -2.07 -9.84
C LEU A 136 3.64 -0.54 -9.83
N THR A 137 4.30 0.14 -10.76
CA THR A 137 4.39 1.60 -10.75
C THR A 137 4.74 2.18 -12.12
N SER A 138 4.32 3.41 -12.36
CA SER A 138 4.77 4.23 -13.50
C SER A 138 6.03 5.05 -13.19
N MET A 139 6.62 4.89 -12.00
CA MET A 139 7.86 5.56 -11.64
C MET A 139 9.00 5.06 -12.53
N SER A 140 9.86 5.96 -13.01
CA SER A 140 11.05 5.54 -13.75
C SER A 140 11.94 4.65 -12.87
N ARG A 141 12.50 3.61 -13.48
CA ARG A 141 13.47 2.75 -12.81
C ARG A 141 14.65 3.58 -12.34
N ARG A 142 14.97 3.48 -11.05
CA ARG A 142 16.16 4.15 -10.50
C ARG A 142 17.40 3.37 -10.92
N VAL A 143 18.36 4.06 -11.53
CA VAL A 143 19.65 3.48 -11.96
C VAL A 143 20.48 2.98 -10.76
N LYS A 144 20.28 3.57 -9.58
CA LYS A 144 20.96 3.15 -8.33
C LYS A 144 20.01 2.33 -7.46
N ASN A 145 20.52 1.26 -6.84
CA ASN A 145 19.80 0.38 -5.91
C ASN A 145 19.44 1.02 -4.55
N THR A 146 19.49 2.36 -4.44
CA THR A 146 19.10 3.08 -3.21
C THR A 146 17.63 2.87 -2.83
N TRP A 147 16.82 2.34 -3.75
CA TRP A 147 15.45 1.96 -3.47
C TRP A 147 15.32 0.69 -2.63
N HIS A 148 16.32 -0.20 -2.60
CA HIS A 148 16.31 -1.41 -1.73
C HIS A 148 16.22 -1.02 -0.26
N GLN A 149 17.01 -0.01 0.16
CA GLN A 149 16.93 0.52 1.53
C GLN A 149 15.61 1.22 1.83
N THR A 150 14.99 1.85 0.82
CA THR A 150 13.67 2.49 0.98
C THR A 150 12.58 1.42 1.14
N LEU A 151 12.69 0.33 0.38
CA LEU A 151 11.83 -0.84 0.47
C LEU A 151 11.93 -1.47 1.87
N GLN A 152 13.13 -1.78 2.34
CA GLN A 152 13.37 -2.36 3.67
C GLN A 152 12.81 -1.46 4.79
N LYS A 153 13.07 -0.15 4.72
CA LYS A 153 12.51 0.82 5.69
C LYS A 153 10.98 0.84 5.66
N SER A 154 10.36 0.70 4.48
CA SER A 154 8.90 0.68 4.36
C SER A 154 8.31 -0.58 4.99
N LEU A 155 8.93 -1.74 4.74
CA LEU A 155 8.55 -3.01 5.34
C LEU A 155 8.68 -2.98 6.87
N ALA A 156 9.81 -2.48 7.39
CA ALA A 156 10.05 -2.40 8.83
C ALA A 156 9.17 -1.37 9.55
N LYS A 157 8.78 -0.28 8.86
CA LYS A 157 7.97 0.79 9.47
C LYS A 157 6.49 0.43 9.58
N GLU A 158 5.93 -0.22 8.56
CA GLU A 158 4.49 -0.49 8.48
C GLU A 158 4.15 -1.82 9.16
N THR A 159 4.39 -1.90 10.47
CA THR A 159 4.25 -3.13 11.28
C THR A 159 2.83 -3.67 11.40
N GLU A 160 1.81 -2.90 11.02
CA GLU A 160 0.41 -3.36 10.92
C GLU A 160 0.15 -4.18 9.64
N LEU A 161 1.00 -4.01 8.62
CA LEU A 161 0.88 -4.69 7.33
C LEU A 161 1.89 -5.83 7.20
N PHE A 162 3.07 -5.65 7.79
CA PHE A 162 4.20 -6.56 7.61
C PHE A 162 4.69 -7.08 8.94
N GLU A 163 5.14 -8.33 8.91
CA GLU A 163 5.91 -8.95 9.97
C GLU A 163 7.35 -9.11 9.50
N SER A 164 8.32 -8.86 10.38
CA SER A 164 9.74 -8.95 10.08
C SER A 164 10.42 -9.91 11.05
N SER A 165 11.42 -10.65 10.57
CA SER A 165 12.36 -11.39 11.42
C SER A 165 13.23 -10.46 12.26
N ASP A 166 13.85 -11.00 13.31
CA ASP A 166 14.72 -10.27 14.23
C ASP A 166 15.93 -9.64 13.53
N ASP A 167 16.45 -10.28 12.48
CA ASP A 167 17.57 -9.78 11.68
C ASP A 167 17.15 -8.73 10.62
N GLY A 168 15.85 -8.50 10.46
CA GLY A 168 15.30 -7.52 9.52
C GLY A 168 15.55 -7.86 8.03
N GLN A 169 15.83 -9.13 7.71
CA GLN A 169 16.09 -9.59 6.35
C GLN A 169 14.92 -10.34 5.72
N VAL A 170 14.01 -10.85 6.54
CA VAL A 170 12.88 -11.68 6.11
C VAL A 170 11.57 -11.03 6.51
N PHE A 171 10.60 -11.02 5.61
CA PHE A 171 9.33 -10.32 5.81
C PHE A 171 8.15 -11.17 5.37
N ALA A 172 7.01 -11.01 6.04
CA ALA A 172 5.73 -11.63 5.69
C ALA A 172 4.61 -10.58 5.63
N LEU A 173 3.60 -10.84 4.80
CA LEU A 173 2.35 -10.08 4.83
C LEU A 173 1.50 -10.56 6.02
N ARG A 174 1.05 -9.65 6.89
CA ARG A 174 0.19 -10.01 8.05
C ARG A 174 -1.19 -10.50 7.66
N GLU A 175 -1.73 -10.02 6.55
CA GLU A 175 -3.01 -10.48 6.03
C GLU A 175 -2.89 -11.93 5.53
N ARG A 176 -3.63 -12.83 6.18
CA ARG A 176 -3.64 -14.27 5.91
C ARG A 176 -4.66 -14.63 4.83
N ASP A 177 -5.79 -13.91 4.83
CA ASP A 177 -6.85 -14.07 3.83
C ASP A 177 -6.53 -13.20 2.62
N LEU A 178 -5.84 -13.79 1.64
CA LEU A 178 -5.50 -13.09 0.40
C LEU A 178 -6.74 -12.68 -0.42
N SER A 179 -7.92 -13.24 -0.14
CA SER A 179 -9.16 -12.83 -0.80
C SER A 179 -9.64 -11.45 -0.36
N SER A 180 -9.21 -10.97 0.82
CA SER A 180 -9.52 -9.64 1.34
C SER A 180 -8.64 -8.54 0.72
N VAL A 181 -7.47 -8.90 0.17
CA VAL A 181 -6.46 -7.97 -0.34
C VAL A 181 -6.97 -7.27 -1.60
N GLY A 182 -7.14 -5.95 -1.51
CA GLY A 182 -7.54 -5.09 -2.62
C GLY A 182 -7.67 -3.62 -2.19
N PRO A 183 -8.07 -2.70 -3.10
CA PRO A 183 -8.16 -1.26 -2.79
C PRO A 183 -9.11 -0.89 -1.65
N GLY A 184 -10.05 -1.78 -1.30
CA GLY A 184 -10.98 -1.60 -0.19
C GLY A 184 -10.44 -2.02 1.18
N HIS A 185 -9.27 -2.65 1.25
CA HIS A 185 -8.74 -3.24 2.48
C HIS A 185 -8.42 -2.18 3.54
N GLU A 186 -8.95 -2.36 4.76
CA GLU A 186 -8.94 -1.33 5.80
C GLU A 186 -7.52 -0.94 6.25
N ALA A 187 -6.62 -1.92 6.41
CA ALA A 187 -5.25 -1.65 6.84
C ALA A 187 -4.47 -0.75 5.84
N LEU A 188 -4.84 -0.78 4.56
CA LEU A 188 -4.18 0.03 3.53
C LEU A 188 -4.57 1.51 3.62
N LYS A 189 -5.75 1.81 4.18
CA LYS A 189 -6.19 3.20 4.39
C LYS A 189 -5.37 3.91 5.47
N GLN A 190 -4.62 3.17 6.27
CA GLN A 190 -3.77 3.71 7.33
C GLN A 190 -2.32 3.96 6.87
N ILE A 191 -1.93 3.51 5.67
CA ILE A 191 -0.58 3.72 5.14
C ILE A 191 -0.25 5.21 5.13
N GLY A 192 0.88 5.58 5.75
CA GLY A 192 1.34 6.96 5.80
C GLY A 192 0.63 7.85 6.82
N ARG A 193 -0.34 7.34 7.59
CA ARG A 193 -0.89 8.06 8.74
C ARG A 193 0.01 7.84 9.95
N SER A 194 0.64 8.92 10.43
CA SER A 194 1.39 8.91 11.67
C SER A 194 0.46 8.50 12.82
N LYS A 195 0.75 7.40 13.52
CA LYS A 195 0.07 7.11 14.79
C LYS A 195 0.35 8.27 15.76
N PRO A 196 -0.65 8.82 16.46
CA PRO A 196 -0.36 9.69 17.59
C PRO A 196 0.41 8.87 18.62
N VAL A 197 1.54 9.41 19.08
CA VAL A 197 2.30 8.82 20.19
C VAL A 197 1.39 8.82 21.40
N VAL A 198 0.92 7.65 21.81
CA VAL A 198 0.27 7.50 23.10
C VAL A 198 1.38 7.60 24.12
N SER A 199 1.52 8.78 24.74
CA SER A 199 2.42 8.98 25.86
C SER A 199 1.93 8.13 27.04
N SER A 200 2.49 6.94 27.21
CA SER A 200 2.38 6.20 28.46
C SER A 200 3.23 6.91 29.50
N SER A 201 2.61 7.88 30.19
CA SER A 201 3.17 8.51 31.38
C SER A 201 3.14 7.52 32.54
N THR A 202 4.26 6.86 32.79
CA THR A 202 4.54 6.22 34.08
C THR A 202 5.93 6.61 34.54
N ARG A 203 5.94 7.60 35.45
CA ARG A 203 6.82 7.81 36.60
C ARG A 203 8.25 7.27 36.50
N ASP A 204 9.22 8.17 36.65
CA ASP A 204 10.07 8.10 37.84
C ASP A 204 10.45 9.51 38.31
N LEU A 205 9.97 9.82 39.51
CA LEU A 205 10.41 10.90 40.39
C LEU A 205 11.78 10.50 40.93
N TYR A 206 12.82 11.30 40.73
CA TYR A 206 13.84 11.63 41.73
C TYR A 206 14.68 12.79 41.19
N LYS A 207 14.55 13.96 41.83
CA LYS A 207 15.61 14.73 42.49
C LYS A 207 15.28 16.22 42.44
N GLU A 208 14.80 16.72 43.58
CA GLU A 208 14.63 18.14 43.87
C GLU A 208 15.99 18.87 43.94
N ASN A 209 15.93 20.12 43.50
CA ASN A 209 16.53 21.33 44.07
C ASN A 209 18.02 21.32 44.45
N PHE A 210 18.82 22.03 43.65
CA PHE A 210 19.87 22.90 44.19
C PHE A 210 19.91 24.24 43.42
N ASP A 211 19.50 25.25 44.17
CA ASP A 211 19.79 26.69 44.19
C ASP A 211 20.11 27.55 42.95
N ARG A 212 19.57 28.77 43.06
CA ARG A 212 19.76 29.93 42.19
C ARG A 212 21.07 30.64 42.56
N SER A 213 21.84 31.03 41.56
CA SER A 213 22.83 32.11 41.67
C SER A 213 22.81 32.96 40.40
N ASP A 214 22.39 34.22 40.55
CA ASP A 214 22.70 35.32 39.62
C ASP A 214 24.15 35.77 39.89
N ASP A 215 24.99 35.96 38.86
CA ASP A 215 25.81 37.18 38.72
C ASP A 215 26.49 37.30 37.32
N LEU A 216 26.83 38.55 37.01
CA LEU A 216 27.12 39.27 35.76
C LEU A 216 28.40 38.88 34.97
N GLY A 217 28.44 39.24 33.66
CA GLY A 217 29.72 39.38 32.92
C GLY A 217 29.70 39.36 31.38
N ASP A 218 29.42 40.51 30.77
CA ASP A 218 30.01 41.11 29.53
C ASP A 218 30.41 40.28 28.27
N GLY A 219 29.67 40.53 27.16
CA GLY A 219 30.09 40.68 25.74
C GLY A 219 30.95 39.64 24.97
N PRO A 220 31.06 39.67 23.61
CA PRO A 220 30.48 40.61 22.63
C PRO A 220 29.64 39.98 21.48
N LYS A 221 28.77 40.82 20.92
CA LYS A 221 27.98 40.61 19.67
C LYS A 221 28.88 40.64 18.42
N THR A 222 28.52 39.86 17.39
CA THR A 222 28.45 40.20 15.94
C THR A 222 28.28 38.89 15.14
N ARG A 223 27.72 38.80 13.94
CA ARG A 223 26.88 39.65 13.08
C ARG A 223 26.19 38.67 12.13
N GLY A 224 24.86 38.69 12.05
CA GLY A 224 24.19 38.21 10.85
C GLY A 224 24.53 39.12 9.66
N SER A 225 24.62 38.56 8.46
CA SER A 225 24.56 39.35 7.23
C SER A 225 23.44 38.84 6.34
N SER A 226 22.49 39.74 6.17
CA SER A 226 21.25 39.62 5.43
C SER A 226 21.46 39.94 3.94
N LYS A 227 20.56 39.39 3.13
CA LYS A 227 20.15 39.85 1.80
C LYS A 227 20.38 41.34 1.54
N ARG A 228 20.91 41.68 0.36
CA ARG A 228 20.55 42.90 -0.37
C ARG A 228 20.18 42.59 -1.81
N ARG A 229 18.91 42.88 -2.13
CA ARG A 229 18.47 43.36 -3.45
C ARG A 229 18.65 44.88 -3.49
N TYR A 230 18.71 45.45 -4.69
CA TYR A 230 18.30 46.79 -5.18
C TYR A 230 19.17 47.07 -6.44
N LEU A 231 18.79 47.72 -7.54
CA LEU A 231 17.58 48.20 -8.23
C LEU A 231 18.13 48.73 -9.61
N ASP A 232 17.41 48.57 -10.73
CA ASP A 232 17.67 49.23 -12.05
C ASP A 232 17.37 50.77 -12.01
N PRO A 233 17.36 51.59 -13.10
CA PRO A 233 17.70 51.50 -14.57
C PRO A 233 18.58 52.74 -15.04
N PRO A 234 18.72 53.22 -16.32
CA PRO A 234 17.94 52.98 -17.57
C PRO A 234 18.66 52.85 -18.95
N ASN A 235 17.95 52.14 -19.83
CA ASN A 235 17.75 52.28 -21.29
C ASN A 235 18.69 53.20 -22.12
N THR A 236 19.44 52.65 -23.10
CA THR A 236 19.65 53.24 -24.43
C THR A 236 20.20 52.22 -25.47
N PHE A 237 19.42 52.04 -26.54
CA PHE A 237 19.77 51.92 -27.97
C PHE A 237 21.17 51.47 -28.49
N LYS A 238 21.08 50.54 -29.48
CA LYS A 238 21.78 50.49 -30.80
C LYS A 238 23.10 49.69 -30.97
N LYS A 239 22.98 48.69 -31.87
CA LYS A 239 23.79 48.35 -33.07
C LYS A 239 25.25 47.81 -32.94
N ALA A 240 25.37 46.57 -33.43
CA ALA A 240 26.16 46.12 -34.60
C ALA A 240 27.66 45.73 -34.50
N LYS A 241 27.94 44.58 -35.17
CA LYS A 241 29.16 44.08 -35.82
C LYS A 241 30.38 43.74 -34.95
N LEU A 242 30.78 42.46 -34.97
CA LEU A 242 31.70 41.91 -35.98
C LEU A 242 31.25 40.50 -36.36
#